data_AF-A0A9B0BTW2-F1
#
_entry.id   AF-A0A9B0BTW2-F1
#
_cell.length_a   1.000
_cell.length_b   1.000
_cell.length_c   1.000
_cell.angle_alpha   90.00
_cell.angle_beta   90.00
_cell.angle_gamma   90.00
#
_symmetry.space_group_name_H-M   'P 1'
#
loop_
_entity.id
_entity.type
_entity.pdbx_description
1 polymer ?
#
loop_
_entity_poly.entity_id
_entity_poly.type
_entity_poly.pdbx_seq_one_letter_code
_entity_poly.pdbx_strand_id
1 'polypeptide(L)'
;MNEDRSEEDPLMDLWYSNWEEQCVEALETEPDYETQLHNEKELYSQQMWTSFQTTASAIAQLYKDRTQGVSLWVPFQTAAGTITSLYKDSMDSMRRCSELGIEMGRQKRCKEIMNWARKKRRMIRREDLLAYLAGKPPPPRSHSHRSSPKPRMMVCSSPSSESSSPNMVVAPTPPGSDPDPELHTFREAISLSGSPISRRTGRQTELSAFISSEFARHHKRPASHDVDMGSPTHKRSRFM
;
A
#
# COMPACT_ATOMS: atom_id res chain seq x y z
N MET A 1 -17.47 32.95 -22.65
CA MET A 1 -16.33 33.59 -21.98
C MET A 1 -15.84 32.65 -20.89
N ASN A 2 -14.73 31.96 -21.18
CA ASN A 2 -13.66 31.51 -20.27
C ASN A 2 -12.77 30.55 -21.07
N GLU A 3 -12.13 31.09 -22.10
CA GLU A 3 -10.93 30.50 -22.69
C GLU A 3 -9.76 30.95 -21.82
N ASP A 4 -9.55 30.26 -20.70
CA ASP A 4 -8.27 30.33 -19.99
C ASP A 4 -7.34 29.29 -20.62
N ARG A 5 -7.03 29.56 -21.90
CA ARG A 5 -5.92 28.92 -22.61
C ARG A 5 -4.69 29.46 -21.90
N SER A 6 -4.11 28.66 -21.02
CA SER A 6 -2.81 28.94 -20.44
C SER A 6 -1.86 29.25 -21.59
N GLU A 7 -1.53 30.53 -21.77
CA GLU A 7 -0.47 30.93 -22.66
C GLU A 7 0.79 30.27 -22.11
N GLU A 8 1.24 29.20 -22.77
CA GLU A 8 2.57 28.64 -22.60
C GLU A 8 3.54 29.78 -22.87
N ASP A 9 4.08 30.33 -21.78
CA ASP A 9 4.98 31.46 -21.74
C ASP A 9 6.17 31.16 -22.69
N PRO A 10 6.27 31.77 -23.89
CA PRO A 10 7.27 31.41 -24.91
C PRO A 10 8.72 31.60 -24.46
N LEU A 11 8.89 32.19 -23.28
CA LEU A 11 10.15 32.39 -22.58
C LEU A 11 10.66 31.14 -21.84
N MET A 12 9.82 30.14 -21.56
CA MET A 12 10.27 28.88 -20.96
C MET A 12 11.03 28.00 -21.97
N ASP A 13 10.61 28.02 -23.24
CA ASP A 13 11.27 27.29 -24.33
C ASP A 13 12.67 27.83 -24.65
N LEU A 14 12.91 29.11 -24.35
CA LEU A 14 14.18 29.78 -24.64
C LEU A 14 15.36 29.24 -23.80
N TRP A 15 15.09 28.42 -22.76
CA TRP A 15 16.09 28.00 -21.78
C TRP A 15 16.42 26.51 -21.82
N TYR A 16 15.82 25.73 -22.72
CA TYR A 16 16.24 24.35 -22.96
C TYR A 16 17.33 24.33 -24.02
N SER A 17 18.43 23.65 -23.70
CA SER A 17 19.36 23.21 -24.72
C SER A 17 18.69 22.17 -25.62
N ASN A 18 19.10 22.09 -26.90
CA ASN A 18 18.61 21.06 -27.83
C ASN A 18 18.74 19.63 -27.24
N TRP A 19 19.73 19.40 -26.38
CA TRP A 19 19.89 18.13 -25.67
C TRP A 19 18.80 17.88 -24.63
N GLU A 20 18.40 18.89 -23.86
CA GLU A 20 17.33 18.78 -22.88
C GLU A 20 15.98 18.55 -23.57
N GLU A 21 15.74 19.19 -24.71
CA GLU A 21 14.54 18.99 -25.53
C GLU A 21 14.45 17.55 -26.04
N GLN A 22 15.55 16.99 -26.55
CA GLN A 22 15.61 15.56 -26.94
C GLN A 22 15.31 14.61 -25.77
N CYS A 23 15.79 14.93 -24.56
CA CYS A 23 15.51 14.11 -23.37
C CYS A 23 14.02 14.15 -23.00
N VAL A 24 13.39 15.31 -23.12
CA VAL A 24 11.97 15.51 -22.87
C VAL A 24 11.12 14.76 -23.91
N GLU A 25 11.44 14.92 -25.18
CA GLU A 25 10.76 14.22 -26.28
C GLU A 25 10.84 12.70 -26.10
N ALA A 26 12.02 12.17 -25.72
CA ALA A 26 12.21 10.75 -25.44
C ALA A 26 11.29 10.23 -24.32
N LEU A 27 11.01 11.05 -23.29
CA LEU A 27 10.10 10.68 -22.19
C LEU A 27 8.62 10.80 -22.57
N GLU A 28 8.27 11.75 -23.42
CA GLU A 28 6.89 11.97 -23.90
C GLU A 28 6.47 10.94 -24.95
N THR A 29 7.43 10.41 -25.72
CA THR A 29 7.20 9.38 -26.74
C THR A 29 7.19 7.95 -26.17
N GLU A 30 7.47 7.75 -24.88
CA GLU A 30 7.40 6.42 -24.26
C GLU A 30 5.97 5.83 -24.35
N PRO A 31 5.84 4.50 -24.53
CA PRO A 31 4.55 3.84 -24.56
C PRO A 31 3.73 4.11 -23.29
N ASP A 32 2.41 4.13 -23.40
CA ASP A 32 1.55 4.24 -22.21
C ASP A 32 1.50 2.91 -21.45
N TYR A 33 2.39 2.78 -20.46
CA TYR A 33 2.48 1.57 -19.64
C TYR A 33 1.34 1.44 -18.63
N GLU A 34 0.65 2.53 -18.28
CA GLU A 34 -0.53 2.48 -17.39
C GLU A 34 -1.69 1.80 -18.11
N THR A 35 -1.98 2.25 -19.33
CA THR A 35 -3.01 1.64 -20.18
C THR A 35 -2.64 0.19 -20.53
N GLN A 36 -1.38 -0.10 -20.88
CA GLN A 36 -0.95 -1.47 -21.15
C GLN A 36 -1.10 -2.39 -19.94
N LEU A 37 -0.71 -1.95 -18.74
CA LEU A 37 -0.88 -2.72 -17.52
C LEU A 37 -2.36 -2.97 -17.21
N HIS A 38 -3.21 -1.98 -17.45
CA HIS A 38 -4.66 -2.13 -17.27
C HIS A 38 -5.22 -3.21 -18.21
N ASN A 39 -4.92 -3.10 -19.50
CA ASN A 39 -5.35 -4.05 -20.52
C ASN A 39 -4.83 -5.47 -20.24
N GLU A 40 -3.56 -5.61 -19.83
CA GLU A 40 -2.96 -6.91 -19.52
C GLU A 40 -3.63 -7.56 -18.30
N LYS A 41 -3.99 -6.78 -17.27
CA LYS A 41 -4.74 -7.28 -16.11
C LYS A 41 -6.13 -7.77 -16.49
N GLU A 42 -6.81 -7.04 -17.37
CA GLU A 42 -8.13 -7.44 -17.86
C GLU A 42 -8.03 -8.74 -18.68
N LEU A 43 -7.10 -8.79 -19.62
CA LEU A 43 -6.82 -9.98 -20.43
C LEU A 43 -6.48 -11.19 -19.54
N TYR A 44 -5.58 -11.00 -18.57
CA TYR A 44 -5.24 -12.02 -17.57
C TYR A 44 -6.46 -12.52 -16.82
N SER A 45 -7.33 -11.62 -16.34
CA SER A 45 -8.54 -11.99 -15.61
C SER A 45 -9.48 -12.85 -16.46
N GLN A 46 -9.72 -12.45 -17.71
CA GLN A 46 -10.59 -13.18 -18.64
C GLN A 46 -9.99 -14.54 -19.03
N GLN A 47 -8.69 -14.58 -19.33
CA GLN A 47 -7.97 -15.82 -19.65
C GLN A 47 -7.98 -16.79 -18.47
N MET A 48 -7.67 -16.30 -17.26
CA MET A 48 -7.63 -17.11 -16.04
C MET A 48 -8.99 -17.72 -15.75
N TRP A 49 -10.05 -16.94 -15.89
CA TRP A 49 -11.41 -17.41 -15.73
C TRP A 49 -11.77 -18.52 -16.73
N THR A 50 -11.46 -18.32 -18.00
CA THR A 50 -11.73 -19.30 -19.06
C THR A 50 -10.94 -20.60 -18.86
N SER A 51 -9.65 -20.49 -18.52
CA SER A 51 -8.78 -21.63 -18.23
C SER A 51 -9.24 -22.38 -16.99
N PHE A 52 -9.71 -21.66 -15.96
CA PHE A 52 -10.33 -22.27 -14.78
C PHE A 52 -11.58 -23.07 -15.16
N GLN A 53 -12.51 -22.49 -15.91
CA GLN A 53 -13.73 -23.16 -16.35
C GLN A 53 -13.42 -24.42 -17.18
N THR A 54 -12.46 -24.32 -18.09
CA THR A 54 -12.01 -25.44 -18.93
C THR A 54 -11.42 -26.56 -18.08
N THR A 55 -10.56 -26.20 -17.14
CA THR A 55 -9.92 -27.17 -16.22
C THR A 55 -10.96 -27.83 -15.32
N ALA A 56 -11.86 -27.06 -14.71
CA ALA A 56 -12.93 -27.58 -13.86
C ALA A 56 -13.85 -28.52 -14.65
N SER A 57 -14.18 -28.18 -15.89
CA SER A 57 -15.00 -29.02 -16.77
C SER A 57 -14.30 -30.33 -17.11
N ALA A 58 -13.01 -30.31 -17.43
CA ALA A 58 -12.23 -31.51 -17.71
C ALA A 58 -12.15 -32.45 -16.48
N ILE A 59 -11.97 -31.88 -15.29
CA ILE A 59 -11.98 -32.64 -14.03
C ILE A 59 -13.38 -33.22 -13.75
N ALA A 60 -14.43 -32.42 -13.90
CA ALA A 60 -15.80 -32.89 -13.69
C ALA A 60 -16.16 -34.04 -14.65
N GLN A 61 -15.73 -33.94 -15.91
CA GLN A 61 -15.92 -34.98 -16.91
C GLN A 61 -15.19 -36.27 -16.51
N LEU A 62 -13.96 -36.18 -15.99
CA LEU A 62 -13.22 -37.34 -15.48
C LEU A 62 -14.01 -38.10 -14.39
N TYR A 63 -14.65 -37.40 -13.46
CA TYR A 63 -15.48 -38.02 -12.42
C TYR A 63 -16.79 -38.59 -12.98
N LYS A 64 -17.40 -37.92 -13.94
CA LYS A 64 -18.61 -38.39 -14.61
C LYS A 64 -18.35 -39.70 -15.36
N ASP A 65 -17.29 -39.75 -16.15
CA ASP A 65 -16.93 -40.93 -16.95
C ASP A 65 -16.53 -42.13 -16.05
N ARG A 66 -15.97 -41.87 -14.87
CA ARG A 66 -15.71 -42.91 -13.86
C ARG A 66 -16.97 -43.65 -13.44
N THR A 67 -18.11 -42.98 -13.36
CA THR A 67 -19.38 -43.62 -13.01
C THR A 67 -19.99 -44.43 -14.15
N GLN A 68 -19.53 -44.20 -15.39
CA GLN A 68 -20.04 -44.85 -16.60
C GLN A 68 -19.20 -46.06 -17.05
N GLY A 69 -18.09 -46.35 -16.36
CA GLY A 69 -17.22 -47.49 -16.67
C GLY A 69 -16.37 -47.32 -17.94
N VAL A 70 -16.23 -46.09 -18.45
CA VAL A 70 -15.37 -45.77 -19.61
C VAL A 70 -13.90 -45.70 -19.22
N SER A 71 -13.00 -45.90 -20.19
CA SER A 71 -11.55 -45.75 -19.97
C SER A 71 -11.21 -44.33 -19.52
N LEU A 72 -10.59 -44.22 -18.34
CA LEU A 72 -10.29 -42.92 -17.72
C LEU A 72 -8.97 -42.31 -18.18
N TRP A 73 -8.16 -43.06 -18.92
CA TRP A 73 -6.82 -42.59 -19.27
C TRP A 73 -6.85 -41.31 -20.11
N VAL A 74 -7.70 -41.26 -21.14
CA VAL A 74 -7.82 -40.09 -22.01
C VAL A 74 -8.41 -38.88 -21.25
N PRO A 75 -9.56 -38.99 -20.54
CA PRO A 75 -10.06 -37.90 -19.71
C PRO A 75 -9.06 -37.42 -18.64
N PHE A 76 -8.27 -38.33 -18.07
CA PHE A 76 -7.23 -38.00 -17.09
C PHE A 76 -6.12 -37.16 -17.74
N GLN A 77 -5.63 -37.58 -18.91
CA GLN A 77 -4.62 -36.82 -19.66
C GLN A 77 -5.13 -35.44 -20.02
N THR A 78 -6.38 -35.31 -20.47
CA THR A 78 -7.00 -34.02 -20.75
C THR A 78 -7.06 -33.14 -19.51
N ALA A 79 -7.56 -33.65 -18.38
CA ALA A 79 -7.62 -32.89 -17.14
C ALA A 79 -6.22 -32.45 -16.66
N ALA A 80 -5.25 -33.35 -16.63
CA ALA A 80 -3.86 -33.04 -16.25
C ALA A 80 -3.23 -32.00 -17.19
N GLY A 81 -3.50 -32.09 -18.49
CA GLY A 81 -3.06 -31.10 -19.49
C GLY A 81 -3.63 -29.71 -19.21
N THR A 82 -4.94 -29.61 -18.97
CA THR A 82 -5.59 -28.32 -18.65
C THR A 82 -5.06 -27.68 -17.36
N ILE A 83 -4.81 -28.48 -16.31
CA ILE A 83 -4.20 -28.00 -15.06
C ILE A 83 -2.78 -27.47 -15.31
N THR A 84 -2.00 -28.18 -16.11
CA THR A 84 -0.61 -27.79 -16.41
C THR A 84 -0.58 -26.47 -17.18
N SER A 85 -1.44 -26.32 -18.20
CA SER A 85 -1.59 -25.07 -18.94
C SER A 85 -2.07 -23.93 -18.04
N LEU A 86 -3.08 -24.16 -17.20
CA LEU A 86 -3.58 -23.17 -16.24
C LEU A 86 -2.46 -22.63 -15.34
N TYR A 87 -1.64 -23.54 -14.77
CA TYR A 87 -0.51 -23.14 -13.92
C TYR A 87 0.53 -22.31 -14.69
N LYS A 88 0.92 -22.77 -15.88
CA LYS A 88 1.90 -22.09 -16.71
C LYS A 88 1.42 -20.70 -17.11
N ASP A 89 0.21 -20.61 -17.66
CA ASP A 89 -0.39 -19.36 -18.11
C ASP A 89 -0.54 -18.37 -16.94
N SER A 90 -0.91 -18.86 -15.75
CA SER A 90 -0.96 -18.02 -14.54
C SER A 90 0.38 -17.40 -14.19
N MET A 91 1.45 -18.20 -14.25
CA MET A 91 2.79 -17.74 -13.91
C MET A 91 3.32 -16.73 -14.94
N ASP A 92 3.08 -16.99 -16.22
CA ASP A 92 3.56 -16.13 -17.30
C ASP A 92 2.84 -14.78 -17.32
N SER A 93 1.51 -14.77 -17.13
CA SER A 93 0.75 -13.52 -17.06
C SER A 93 1.05 -12.71 -15.79
N MET A 94 1.26 -13.37 -14.64
CA MET A 94 1.70 -12.69 -13.41
C MET A 94 3.07 -12.03 -13.58
N ARG A 95 4.03 -12.72 -14.24
CA ARG A 95 5.34 -12.14 -14.56
C ARG A 95 5.20 -10.92 -15.45
N ARG A 96 4.42 -11.01 -16.54
CA ARG A 96 4.21 -9.89 -17.46
C ARG A 96 3.55 -8.68 -16.79
N CYS A 97 2.54 -8.91 -15.96
CA CYS A 97 1.93 -7.83 -15.17
C CYS A 97 2.95 -7.17 -14.22
N SER A 98 3.85 -7.95 -13.62
CA SER A 98 4.91 -7.41 -12.75
C SER A 98 5.90 -6.56 -13.54
N GLU A 99 6.33 -6.99 -14.72
CA GLU A 99 7.25 -6.26 -15.59
C GLU A 99 6.63 -4.92 -16.05
N LEU A 100 5.38 -4.95 -16.52
CA LEU A 100 4.62 -3.74 -16.86
C LEU A 100 4.43 -2.81 -15.65
N GLY A 101 4.22 -3.36 -14.46
CA GLY A 101 4.12 -2.59 -13.22
C GLY A 101 5.41 -1.84 -12.87
N ILE A 102 6.56 -2.47 -13.06
CA ILE A 102 7.87 -1.84 -12.87
C ILE A 102 8.04 -0.69 -13.88
N GLU A 103 7.70 -0.93 -15.14
CA GLU A 103 7.89 0.03 -16.21
C GLU A 103 6.94 1.23 -16.10
N MET A 104 5.67 1.00 -15.76
CA MET A 104 4.72 2.06 -15.41
C MET A 104 5.22 2.90 -14.23
N GLY A 105 5.78 2.27 -13.19
CA GLY A 105 6.34 2.98 -12.05
C GLY A 105 7.57 3.83 -12.41
N ARG A 106 8.45 3.32 -13.29
CA ARG A 106 9.57 4.08 -13.87
C ARG A 106 9.05 5.27 -14.66
N GLN A 107 8.15 5.05 -15.61
CA GLN A 107 7.58 6.09 -16.46
C GLN A 107 6.92 7.20 -15.63
N LYS A 108 6.08 6.84 -14.65
CA LYS A 108 5.41 7.81 -13.78
C LYS A 108 6.41 8.67 -13.01
N ARG A 109 7.43 8.04 -12.41
CA ARG A 109 8.50 8.77 -11.70
C ARG A 109 9.25 9.71 -12.65
N CYS A 110 9.60 9.24 -13.85
CA CYS A 110 10.30 10.06 -14.84
C CYS A 110 9.45 11.27 -15.25
N LYS A 111 8.15 11.07 -15.52
CA LYS A 111 7.21 12.17 -15.84
C LYS A 111 7.09 13.17 -14.69
N GLU A 112 7.00 12.72 -13.44
CA GLU A 112 6.95 13.61 -12.27
C GLU A 112 8.23 14.45 -12.12
N ILE A 113 9.40 13.83 -12.28
CA ILE A 113 10.70 14.52 -12.21
C ILE A 113 10.85 15.51 -13.37
N MET A 114 10.49 15.10 -14.58
CA MET A 114 10.53 15.96 -15.77
C MET A 114 9.61 17.18 -15.59
N ASN A 115 8.38 16.97 -15.13
CA ASN A 115 7.44 18.05 -14.81
C ASN A 115 7.95 18.96 -13.68
N TRP A 116 8.68 18.44 -12.70
CA TRP A 116 9.35 19.25 -11.68
C TRP A 116 10.51 20.07 -12.28
N ALA A 117 11.34 19.45 -13.12
CA ALA A 117 12.47 20.10 -13.78
C ALA A 117 12.02 21.25 -14.69
N ARG A 118 10.84 21.13 -15.30
CA ARG A 118 10.20 22.19 -16.10
C ARG A 118 9.74 23.41 -15.29
N LYS A 119 9.71 23.35 -13.94
CA LYS A 119 9.26 24.48 -13.11
C LYS A 119 10.34 25.57 -12.99
N LYS A 120 9.90 26.83 -12.91
CA LYS A 120 10.76 28.00 -12.67
C LYS A 120 11.59 27.90 -11.38
N ARG A 121 11.04 27.27 -10.33
CA ARG A 121 11.73 27.01 -9.05
C ARG A 121 12.05 25.52 -8.88
N ARG A 122 13.09 25.09 -9.57
CA ARG A 122 13.58 23.69 -9.63
C ARG A 122 14.82 23.40 -8.77
N MET A 123 15.12 24.23 -7.76
CA MET A 123 16.29 24.01 -6.90
C MET A 123 15.88 23.21 -5.66
N ILE A 124 16.49 22.04 -5.44
CA ILE A 124 16.40 21.27 -4.19
C ILE A 124 17.69 21.47 -3.41
N ARG A 125 17.59 21.74 -2.11
CA ARG A 125 18.76 21.88 -1.24
C ARG A 125 19.34 20.51 -0.88
N ARG A 126 20.65 20.45 -0.66
CA ARG A 126 21.35 19.20 -0.33
C ARG A 126 20.77 18.53 0.93
N GLU A 127 20.53 19.31 1.97
CA GLU A 127 20.00 18.83 3.24
C GLU A 127 18.56 18.29 3.12
N ASP A 128 17.74 18.93 2.27
CA ASP A 128 16.38 18.48 1.97
C ASP A 128 16.39 17.16 1.20
N LEU A 129 17.28 17.03 0.20
CA LEU A 129 17.45 15.79 -0.56
C LEU A 129 17.93 14.63 0.32
N LEU A 130 18.92 14.87 1.18
CA LEU A 130 19.44 13.85 2.09
C LEU A 130 18.39 13.42 3.12
N ALA A 131 17.59 14.36 3.64
CA ALA A 131 16.49 14.03 4.54
C ALA A 131 15.44 13.17 3.83
N TYR A 132 15.04 13.55 2.61
CA TYR A 132 14.09 12.79 1.79
C TYR A 132 14.57 11.36 1.52
N LEU A 133 15.81 11.19 1.03
CA LEU A 133 16.38 9.86 0.73
C LEU A 133 16.53 8.99 1.99
N ALA A 134 16.74 9.60 3.15
CA ALA A 134 16.84 8.90 4.43
C ALA A 134 15.48 8.66 5.12
N GLY A 135 14.36 9.12 4.54
CA GLY A 135 13.03 9.05 5.17
C GLY A 135 12.91 9.89 6.44
N LYS A 136 13.73 10.93 6.59
CA LYS A 136 13.77 11.83 7.76
C LYS A 136 12.94 13.10 7.48
N PRO A 137 12.37 13.74 8.52
CA PRO A 137 11.72 15.04 8.34
C PRO A 137 12.71 16.09 7.80
N PRO A 138 12.22 17.10 7.06
CA PRO A 138 13.09 18.15 6.53
C PRO A 138 13.83 18.86 7.66
N PRO A 139 15.07 19.32 7.42
CA PRO A 139 15.86 19.99 8.44
C PRO A 139 15.12 21.21 9.00
N PRO A 140 15.15 21.43 10.33
CA PRO A 140 14.54 22.61 10.93
C PRO A 140 15.18 23.85 10.31
N ARG A 141 14.37 24.62 9.58
CA ARG A 141 14.84 25.85 8.96
C ARG A 141 15.06 26.85 10.07
N SER A 142 16.30 27.28 10.28
CA SER A 142 16.54 28.48 11.07
C SER A 142 15.84 29.63 10.33
N HIS A 143 14.66 30.03 10.80
CA HIS A 143 14.07 31.28 10.39
C HIS A 143 15.04 32.37 10.83
N SER A 144 15.94 32.78 9.93
CA SER A 144 16.72 34.00 10.12
C SER A 144 15.71 35.12 10.21
N HIS A 145 15.39 35.51 11.44
CA HIS A 145 14.67 36.68 11.90
C HIS A 145 14.11 37.55 10.75
N ARG A 146 13.00 37.12 10.14
CA ARG A 146 12.18 38.05 9.36
C ARG A 146 11.31 38.76 10.38
N SER A 147 11.87 39.85 10.87
CA SER A 147 11.27 40.95 11.63
C SER A 147 9.74 40.88 11.72
N SER A 148 9.24 40.22 12.75
CA SER A 148 7.88 40.47 13.22
C SER A 148 7.87 41.88 13.86
N PRO A 149 6.87 42.73 13.61
CA PRO A 149 6.83 44.07 14.17
C PRO A 149 6.89 44.03 15.70
N LYS A 150 7.82 44.78 16.30
CA LYS A 150 7.92 44.95 17.76
C LYS A 150 6.54 45.30 18.35
N PRO A 151 6.07 44.62 19.41
CA PRO A 151 4.91 45.10 20.14
C PRO A 151 5.27 46.47 20.73
N ARG A 152 4.46 47.48 20.42
CA ARG A 152 4.61 48.83 20.96
C ARG A 152 4.37 48.78 22.47
N MET A 153 5.45 48.90 23.23
CA MET A 153 5.41 49.09 24.68
C MET A 153 4.55 50.33 24.98
N MET A 154 3.43 50.16 25.68
CA MET A 154 2.75 51.29 26.32
C MET A 154 3.54 51.68 27.57
N VAL A 155 3.94 52.95 27.63
CA VAL A 155 4.61 53.56 28.77
C VAL A 155 3.65 53.65 29.96
N CYS A 156 4.19 53.32 31.12
CA CYS A 156 3.55 53.31 32.42
C CYS A 156 3.10 54.72 32.87
N SER A 157 2.02 54.76 33.64
CA SER A 157 1.82 55.77 34.68
C SER A 157 1.36 55.02 35.94
N SER A 158 2.31 54.83 36.85
CA SER A 158 2.17 54.33 38.23
C SER A 158 1.80 55.51 39.16
N PRO A 159 1.46 55.37 40.48
CA PRO A 159 2.06 54.34 41.35
C PRO A 159 1.30 53.82 42.60
N SER A 160 1.96 52.83 43.25
CA SER A 160 1.96 52.47 44.69
C SER A 160 0.71 51.74 45.26
N SER A 161 0.74 50.72 46.12
CA SER A 161 1.78 50.06 46.94
C SER A 161 1.28 48.69 47.46
N GLU A 162 2.24 47.84 47.87
CA GLU A 162 2.19 46.83 48.94
C GLU A 162 1.58 45.41 48.77
N SER A 163 2.52 44.45 48.70
CA SER A 163 2.68 43.29 49.61
C SER A 163 2.29 41.88 49.14
N SER A 164 3.19 40.96 49.51
CA SER A 164 2.99 39.52 49.81
C SER A 164 3.31 38.48 48.71
N SER A 165 4.50 37.87 48.87
CA SER A 165 4.96 36.56 48.35
C SER A 165 4.11 35.39 48.92
N PRO A 166 4.22 34.09 48.52
CA PRO A 166 5.45 33.40 48.07
C PRO A 166 5.34 32.30 46.98
N ASN A 167 6.55 31.89 46.55
CA ASN A 167 6.99 30.67 45.86
C ASN A 167 5.99 29.50 45.69
N MET A 168 5.92 28.98 44.45
CA MET A 168 5.61 27.57 44.19
C MET A 168 6.68 26.91 43.31
N VAL A 169 7.27 25.91 43.92
CA VAL A 169 8.23 24.88 43.53
C VAL A 169 8.01 24.29 42.13
N VAL A 170 9.12 24.17 41.39
CA VAL A 170 9.30 23.28 40.23
C VAL A 170 9.30 21.83 40.70
N ALA A 171 8.47 20.97 40.12
CA ALA A 171 8.56 19.52 40.24
C ALA A 171 8.74 18.91 38.83
N PRO A 172 9.80 18.11 38.58
CA PRO A 172 9.91 17.29 37.38
C PRO A 172 9.14 15.98 37.56
N THR A 173 8.23 15.67 36.64
CA THR A 173 7.57 14.37 36.54
C THR A 173 8.54 13.32 35.97
N PRO A 174 8.66 12.11 36.56
CA PRO A 174 9.45 11.02 36.01
C PRO A 174 8.72 10.31 34.84
N PRO A 175 9.44 9.64 33.93
CA PRO A 175 8.82 8.84 32.87
C PRO A 175 8.34 7.50 33.45
N GLY A 176 7.05 7.42 33.76
CA GLY A 176 6.38 6.17 34.08
C GLY A 176 6.10 5.39 32.80
N SER A 177 7.01 4.49 32.42
CA SER A 177 6.76 3.44 31.43
C SER A 177 6.08 2.27 32.12
N ASP A 178 4.74 2.27 32.16
CA ASP A 178 3.99 1.03 32.33
C ASP A 178 3.77 0.42 30.94
N PRO A 179 4.35 -0.75 30.61
CA PRO A 179 4.00 -1.45 29.39
C PRO A 179 2.61 -2.04 29.57
N ASP A 180 1.65 -1.51 28.83
CA ASP A 180 0.32 -2.09 28.68
C ASP A 180 0.45 -3.61 28.38
N PRO A 181 0.03 -4.51 29.29
CA PRO A 181 0.25 -5.95 29.16
C PRO A 181 -0.45 -6.55 27.95
N GLU A 182 -1.46 -5.88 27.39
CA GLU A 182 -2.19 -6.31 26.21
C GLU A 182 -1.36 -6.18 24.91
N LEU A 183 -0.35 -5.31 24.90
CA LEU A 183 0.49 -5.05 23.73
C LEU A 183 1.81 -5.82 23.75
N HIS A 184 2.09 -6.60 24.79
CA HIS A 184 3.33 -7.37 24.92
C HIS A 184 3.46 -8.41 23.79
N THR A 185 2.39 -9.15 23.52
CA THR A 185 2.33 -10.16 22.45
C THR A 185 2.55 -9.54 21.06
N PHE A 186 1.97 -8.36 20.83
CA PHE A 186 2.15 -7.63 19.57
C PHE A 186 3.58 -7.12 19.39
N ARG A 187 4.20 -6.60 20.47
CA ARG A 187 5.60 -6.15 20.42
C ARG A 187 6.58 -7.29 20.14
N GLU A 188 6.35 -8.47 20.72
CA GLU A 188 7.18 -9.65 20.49
C GLU A 188 7.09 -10.15 19.04
N ALA A 189 5.87 -10.21 18.48
CA ALA A 189 5.64 -10.61 17.09
C ALA A 189 6.35 -9.70 16.07
N ILE A 190 6.38 -8.38 16.32
CA ILE A 190 7.03 -7.42 15.42
C ILE A 190 8.55 -7.49 15.56
N SER A 191 9.07 -7.75 16.76
CA SER A 191 10.51 -7.85 17.04
C SER A 191 11.18 -9.02 16.31
N LEU A 192 10.45 -10.11 16.09
CA LEU A 192 10.89 -11.26 15.29
C LEU A 192 11.00 -10.97 13.78
N SER A 193 10.37 -9.88 13.30
CA SER A 193 10.36 -9.52 11.88
C SER A 193 11.59 -8.70 11.42
N GLY A 194 12.35 -8.12 12.36
CA GLY A 194 13.37 -7.11 12.07
C GLY A 194 14.82 -7.60 11.96
N SER A 195 15.14 -8.85 12.29
CA SER A 195 16.55 -9.32 12.29
C SER A 195 16.98 -9.84 10.91
N PRO A 196 18.00 -9.24 10.27
CA PRO A 196 18.41 -9.61 8.91
C PRO A 196 19.15 -10.95 8.81
N ILE A 197 19.49 -11.61 9.93
CA ILE A 197 20.26 -12.87 9.94
C ILE A 197 19.40 -14.15 9.96
N SER A 198 18.09 -14.05 10.26
CA SER A 198 17.19 -15.22 10.39
C SER A 198 16.15 -15.29 9.26
N ARG A 199 16.60 -15.20 8.00
CA ARG A 199 15.68 -15.25 6.84
C ARG A 199 15.72 -16.50 5.99
N ARG A 200 16.51 -17.53 6.33
CA ARG A 200 16.65 -18.69 5.43
C ARG A 200 16.33 -20.08 5.96
N THR A 201 16.21 -20.33 7.27
CA THR A 201 16.00 -21.72 7.74
C THR A 201 15.12 -21.92 8.98
N GLY A 202 14.80 -20.89 9.78
CA GLY A 202 14.02 -21.06 11.03
C GLY A 202 12.50 -20.81 10.93
N ARG A 203 12.03 -20.14 9.87
CA ARG A 203 10.65 -19.61 9.80
C ARG A 203 9.54 -20.67 9.70
N GLN A 204 9.83 -21.86 9.19
CA GLN A 204 8.79 -22.91 9.07
C GLN A 204 8.54 -23.60 10.41
N THR A 205 9.61 -23.94 11.14
CA THR A 205 9.51 -24.72 12.38
C THR A 205 8.87 -23.91 13.51
N GLU A 206 9.18 -22.62 13.60
CA GLU A 206 8.59 -21.72 14.60
C GLU A 206 7.11 -21.42 14.32
N LEU A 207 6.73 -21.26 13.04
CA LEU A 207 5.33 -21.03 12.66
C LEU A 207 4.47 -22.27 12.94
N SER A 208 4.97 -23.46 12.60
CA SER A 208 4.28 -24.71 12.91
C SER A 208 4.11 -24.93 14.41
N ALA A 209 5.16 -24.66 15.21
CA ALA A 209 5.09 -24.76 16.67
C ALA A 209 4.10 -23.75 17.28
N PHE A 210 4.09 -22.51 16.78
CA PHE A 210 3.16 -21.47 17.20
C PHE A 210 1.71 -21.88 16.91
N ILE A 211 1.39 -22.27 15.68
CA ILE A 211 0.05 -22.71 15.27
C ILE A 211 -0.43 -23.90 16.11
N SER A 212 0.43 -24.91 16.32
CA SER A 212 0.09 -26.07 17.15
C SER A 212 -0.17 -25.68 18.62
N SER A 213 0.64 -24.77 19.16
CA SER A 213 0.46 -24.30 20.54
C SER A 213 -0.82 -23.48 20.72
N GLU A 214 -1.22 -22.72 19.69
CA GLU A 214 -2.42 -21.89 19.74
C GLU A 214 -3.70 -22.68 19.55
N PHE A 215 -3.67 -23.68 18.66
CA PHE A 215 -4.75 -24.67 18.56
C PHE A 215 -4.98 -25.37 19.90
N ALA A 216 -3.91 -25.80 20.59
CA ALA A 216 -4.01 -26.49 21.88
C ALA A 216 -4.62 -25.61 22.98
N ARG A 217 -4.33 -24.29 22.99
CA ARG A 217 -4.86 -23.35 23.99
C ARG A 217 -6.36 -23.06 23.82
N HIS A 218 -6.88 -23.09 22.59
CA HIS A 218 -8.25 -22.67 22.29
C HIS A 218 -9.32 -23.79 22.23
N HIS A 219 -8.96 -25.06 22.45
CA HIS A 219 -9.90 -26.20 22.33
C HIS A 219 -10.85 -26.44 23.53
N LYS A 220 -10.94 -25.54 24.51
CA LYS A 220 -11.65 -25.79 25.78
C LYS A 220 -12.81 -24.84 26.08
N ARG A 221 -13.54 -24.34 25.06
CA ARG A 221 -14.86 -23.73 25.27
C ARG A 221 -15.92 -24.53 24.52
N PRO A 222 -16.91 -25.15 25.20
CA PRO A 222 -18.07 -25.64 24.49
C PRO A 222 -18.76 -24.43 23.84
N ALA A 223 -19.07 -24.56 22.55
CA ALA A 223 -19.85 -23.57 21.82
C ALA A 223 -21.21 -23.43 22.51
N SER A 224 -21.40 -22.30 23.18
CA SER A 224 -22.61 -21.99 23.94
C SER A 224 -23.53 -21.11 23.09
N HIS A 225 -24.70 -21.70 22.82
CA HIS A 225 -25.98 -21.11 22.46
C HIS A 225 -26.21 -20.70 20.99
N ASP A 226 -27.10 -21.50 20.37
CA ASP A 226 -27.85 -21.30 19.14
C ASP A 226 -28.21 -19.84 18.83
N VAL A 227 -28.00 -19.48 17.56
CA VAL A 227 -28.72 -18.38 16.91
C VAL A 227 -29.77 -19.04 16.03
N ASP A 228 -31.02 -19.04 16.48
CA ASP A 228 -32.16 -19.52 15.70
C ASP A 228 -32.33 -18.65 14.44
N MET A 229 -31.98 -19.20 13.28
CA MET A 229 -32.10 -18.57 11.97
C MET A 229 -33.50 -18.82 11.39
N GLY A 230 -34.54 -18.48 12.17
CA GLY A 230 -35.94 -18.53 11.74
C GLY A 230 -36.22 -17.52 10.63
N SER A 231 -36.38 -18.01 9.40
CA SER A 231 -36.79 -17.21 8.24
C SER A 231 -38.26 -16.76 8.37
N PRO A 232 -38.61 -15.47 8.15
CA PRO A 232 -40.00 -15.05 8.10
C PRO A 232 -40.69 -15.54 6.81
N THR A 233 -41.33 -16.71 6.88
CA THR A 233 -42.20 -17.19 5.80
C THR A 233 -43.53 -16.43 5.81
N HIS A 234 -43.82 -15.76 4.70
CA HIS A 234 -45.13 -15.25 4.32
C HIS A 234 -46.24 -16.32 4.52
N LYS A 235 -47.29 -16.00 5.27
CA LYS A 235 -48.65 -16.51 4.99
C LYS A 235 -49.71 -15.43 5.23
N ARG A 236 -50.69 -15.49 4.35
CA ARG A 236 -51.75 -14.55 4.00
C ARG A 236 -53.01 -14.78 4.86
N SER A 237 -53.78 -13.70 5.06
CA SER A 237 -55.24 -13.65 5.29
C SER A 237 -55.81 -14.07 6.66
N ARG A 238 -56.55 -13.13 7.31
CA ARG A 238 -58.02 -13.22 7.45
C ARG A 238 -58.64 -11.87 7.84
N PHE A 239 -59.87 -11.68 7.33
CA PHE A 239 -60.85 -10.62 7.55
C PHE A 239 -61.10 -10.29 9.03
N MET A 240 -61.28 -9.00 9.33
CA MET A 240 -62.51 -8.34 9.80
C MET A 240 -62.25 -6.83 9.88
#